data_AF-J3P1V4-F1
#
_entry.id   AF-J3P1V4-F1
#
_cell.length_a   1.000
_cell.length_b   1.000
_cell.length_c   1.000
_cell.angle_alpha   90.00
_cell.angle_beta   90.00
_cell.angle_gamma   90.00
#
_symmetry.space_group_name_H-M   'P 1'
#
loop_
_entity.id
_entity.type
_entity.pdbx_description
1 polymer ?
#
loop_
_entity_poly.entity_id
_entity_poly.type
_entity_poly.pdbx_seq_one_letter_code
_entity_poly.pdbx_strand_id
1 'polypeptide(L)'
;MASIRLINTETLRMKMFVGASVPPYAILSHTWVEDEEVSFQEMSLVHPAGASDINAGTRNCACTCHCSCCRPGSDSDPTVAAIKAKSGYDKIVRTCRLAKDREIGYAWVDTCCIDKTSSAELTEAINAMYQWYSSAVECYALLTDLQPFVAYSEHGDEIGGLDKALEGCRWFTRGWCLQELIAPKELLFFNREWRGVGSKLLLREAIEKITGISKDAFNHKQDLRHYSAATKMFWASKRTTTRTEDMAYCLVGLFGINMPLLYGEGAKAFQRLQEEILRRSDDLSIFCWSPPVNEVVVPEQSTRTCRDLLAPSPAEFGLSRWTDPELQSFDNGLAKFSVTNKGLLVQGGRLAPIPKTQGSYYSLALKCRHRQLNTGWMTAVLNLRWIGPSRYERLSWQGLSPTTSARHLAISRAMDDFYIITREVYEEIAPSLKFYLDENPRLQLRLKPTANISVMQLNWMKPQQNWDMAALRFVGDGCGCIGIGLGGEAVYRGSRSGSWTVNLFIGFRLTRLRNDCHVSLYSIDEWVTERGFYEDPDWLSDLYKKRVLSADSVVAASPDETVKELQTSWGSVQVRCKVLHQPGRPSRTLEIEATHVMNA
;
A
#
# COMPACT_ATOMS: atom_id res chain seq x y z
N MET A 1 -15.52 26.12 0.18
CA MET A 1 -16.26 25.38 1.21
C MET A 1 -17.50 24.82 0.55
N ALA A 2 -17.77 23.52 0.74
CA ALA A 2 -18.94 22.88 0.17
C ALA A 2 -20.23 23.47 0.75
N SER A 3 -21.29 23.48 -0.05
CA SER A 3 -22.65 23.81 0.38
C SER A 3 -23.23 22.67 1.22
N ILE A 4 -23.98 22.99 2.27
CA ILE A 4 -24.62 21.99 3.14
C ILE A 4 -26.08 22.37 3.38
N ARG A 5 -26.98 21.39 3.22
CA ARG A 5 -28.40 21.54 3.55
C ARG A 5 -28.64 21.01 4.95
N LEU A 6 -29.28 21.80 5.80
CA LEU A 6 -29.60 21.44 7.19
C LEU A 6 -31.10 21.55 7.45
N ILE A 7 -31.58 20.76 8.40
CA ILE A 7 -32.96 20.74 8.88
C ILE A 7 -33.05 21.66 10.10
N ASN A 8 -33.94 22.64 10.08
CA ASN A 8 -34.23 23.43 11.27
C ASN A 8 -34.98 22.55 12.30
N THR A 9 -34.49 22.49 13.54
CA THR A 9 -35.00 21.53 14.53
C THR A 9 -36.38 21.85 15.08
N GLU A 10 -36.89 23.07 14.86
CA GLU A 10 -38.22 23.47 15.28
C GLU A 10 -39.28 23.26 14.20
N THR A 11 -38.94 23.63 12.96
CA THR A 11 -39.87 23.66 11.83
C THR A 11 -39.77 22.42 10.95
N LEU A 12 -38.71 21.63 11.11
CA LEU A 12 -38.31 20.51 10.24
C LEU A 12 -38.09 20.90 8.76
N ARG A 13 -38.03 22.20 8.45
CA ARG A 13 -37.75 22.70 7.10
C ARG A 13 -36.26 22.64 6.80
N MET A 14 -35.93 22.28 5.55
CA MET A 14 -34.56 22.26 5.07
C MET A 14 -34.12 23.62 4.55
N LYS A 15 -32.87 24.01 4.83
CA LYS A 15 -32.24 25.25 4.38
C LYS A 15 -30.80 25.00 3.95
N MET A 16 -30.40 25.58 2.83
CA MET A 16 -29.03 25.51 2.32
C MET A 16 -28.15 26.59 2.97
N PHE A 17 -26.92 26.23 3.30
CA PHE A 17 -25.89 27.09 3.87
C PHE A 17 -24.58 26.93 3.09
N VAL A 18 -23.77 27.98 3.06
CA VAL A 18 -22.49 27.99 2.32
C VAL A 18 -21.41 28.68 3.16
N GLY A 19 -20.26 28.02 3.27
CA GLY A 19 -19.07 28.61 3.89
C GLY A 19 -19.26 29.01 5.34
N ALA A 20 -18.86 30.23 5.70
CA ALA A 20 -18.93 30.73 7.07
C ALA A 20 -20.36 30.93 7.61
N SER A 21 -21.39 30.81 6.76
CA SER A 21 -22.80 30.93 7.18
C SER A 21 -23.37 29.65 7.80
N VAL A 22 -22.62 28.55 7.81
CA VAL A 22 -23.07 27.27 8.36
C VAL A 22 -23.21 27.39 9.89
N PRO A 23 -24.43 27.26 10.45
CA PRO A 23 -24.63 27.33 11.89
C PRO A 23 -24.12 26.06 12.58
N PRO A 24 -23.98 26.04 13.92
CA PRO A 24 -23.78 24.79 14.65
C PRO A 24 -24.92 23.80 14.37
N TYR A 25 -24.60 22.54 14.11
CA TYR A 25 -25.59 21.49 13.82
C TYR A 25 -25.21 20.15 14.45
N ALA A 26 -26.22 19.32 14.69
CA ALA A 26 -26.09 17.90 15.02
C ALA A 26 -26.15 17.06 13.73
N ILE A 27 -25.54 15.89 13.73
CA ILE A 27 -25.51 15.01 12.56
C ILE A 27 -25.94 13.58 12.94
N LEU A 28 -26.83 12.97 12.14
CA LEU A 28 -27.24 11.58 12.34
C LEU A 28 -26.31 10.65 11.55
N SER A 29 -25.85 9.59 12.23
CA SER A 29 -25.22 8.42 11.64
C SER A 29 -26.10 7.21 11.90
N HIS A 30 -26.59 6.55 10.84
CA HIS A 30 -27.51 5.43 10.98
C HIS A 30 -27.35 4.42 9.84
N THR A 31 -27.90 3.23 10.05
CA THR A 31 -28.06 2.26 8.98
C THR A 31 -29.41 2.44 8.30
N TRP A 32 -29.40 2.50 6.97
CA TRP A 32 -30.62 2.63 6.19
C TRP A 32 -31.46 1.37 6.27
N VAL A 33 -32.78 1.56 6.25
CA VAL A 33 -33.76 0.49 6.05
C VAL A 33 -34.34 0.66 4.65
N GLU A 34 -34.36 -0.40 3.87
CA GLU A 34 -34.84 -0.40 2.49
C GLU A 34 -36.31 0.06 2.44
N ASP A 35 -36.64 0.92 1.47
CA ASP A 35 -37.96 1.53 1.23
C ASP A 35 -38.57 2.37 2.39
N GLU A 36 -37.84 2.50 3.48
CA GLU A 36 -38.29 3.13 4.72
C GLU A 36 -37.60 4.47 5.00
N GLU A 37 -36.57 4.85 4.23
CA GLU A 37 -35.93 6.16 4.34
C GLU A 37 -36.75 7.25 3.61
N VAL A 38 -36.57 8.50 4.06
CA VAL A 38 -37.20 9.69 3.47
C VAL A 38 -36.17 10.42 2.63
N SER A 39 -36.47 10.59 1.34
CA SER A 39 -35.66 11.32 0.38
C SER A 39 -35.76 12.85 0.55
N PHE A 40 -34.88 13.60 -0.12
CA PHE A 40 -34.95 15.05 -0.19
C PHE A 40 -36.30 15.54 -0.76
N GLN A 41 -36.79 14.88 -1.81
CA GLN A 41 -38.06 15.23 -2.47
C GLN A 41 -39.24 15.01 -1.54
N GLU A 42 -39.29 13.85 -0.86
CA GLU A 42 -40.34 13.54 0.12
C GLU A 42 -40.31 14.50 1.30
N MET A 43 -39.13 14.80 1.84
CA MET A 43 -38.99 15.76 2.94
C MET A 43 -39.45 17.17 2.52
N SER A 44 -39.16 17.58 1.28
CA SER A 44 -39.60 18.86 0.72
C SER A 44 -41.12 18.92 0.46
N LEU A 45 -41.76 17.78 0.19
CA LEU A 45 -43.21 17.69 0.06
C LEU A 45 -43.90 17.81 1.43
N VAL A 46 -43.36 17.14 2.45
CA VAL A 46 -43.93 17.18 3.81
C VAL A 46 -43.68 18.54 4.48
N HIS A 47 -42.49 19.12 4.29
CA HIS A 47 -42.06 20.38 4.91
C HIS A 47 -41.57 21.36 3.83
N PRO A 48 -42.47 21.96 3.04
CA PRO A 48 -42.09 22.86 1.97
C PRO A 48 -41.31 24.05 2.52
N ALA A 49 -40.25 24.43 1.80
CA ALA A 49 -39.49 25.63 2.09
C ALA A 49 -40.43 26.84 2.02
N GLY A 50 -40.59 27.55 3.13
CA GLY A 50 -41.48 28.70 3.20
C GLY A 50 -41.02 29.79 2.22
N ALA A 51 -41.90 30.20 1.32
CA ALA A 51 -41.85 31.55 0.78
C ALA A 51 -41.95 32.49 1.98
N SER A 52 -40.83 33.14 2.35
CA SER A 52 -40.70 34.26 3.30
C SER A 52 -41.60 34.24 4.56
N ASP A 53 -41.00 34.38 5.74
CA ASP A 53 -41.68 34.70 7.00
C ASP A 53 -42.31 36.12 7.00
N ILE A 54 -43.03 36.48 5.95
CA ILE A 54 -43.90 37.65 5.79
C ILE A 54 -45.31 37.08 5.60
N ASN A 55 -46.16 37.26 6.60
CA ASN A 55 -47.54 36.79 6.73
C ASN A 55 -47.76 35.52 7.58
N ALA A 56 -47.17 35.50 8.78
CA ALA A 56 -47.87 34.97 9.96
C ALA A 56 -48.95 35.97 10.47
N GLY A 57 -49.70 36.54 9.53
CA GLY A 57 -50.87 37.38 9.80
C GLY A 57 -52.09 36.66 9.24
N THR A 58 -52.85 36.01 10.13
CA THR A 58 -54.28 35.68 9.97
C THR A 58 -54.76 35.44 8.53
N ARG A 59 -54.71 34.19 8.06
CA ARG A 59 -55.70 33.73 7.06
C ARG A 59 -57.01 33.40 7.77
N ASN A 60 -57.67 34.41 8.31
CA ASN A 60 -59.11 34.32 8.56
C ASN A 60 -59.80 34.54 7.23
N CYS A 61 -60.07 33.46 6.50
CA CYS A 61 -60.95 33.51 5.35
C CYS A 61 -62.38 33.74 5.87
N ALA A 62 -62.92 34.94 5.67
CA ALA A 62 -64.30 35.29 6.01
C ALA A 62 -65.30 34.74 4.97
N CYS A 63 -65.13 33.50 4.51
CA CYS A 63 -66.10 32.85 3.64
C CYS A 63 -66.77 31.68 4.37
N THR A 64 -68.09 31.63 4.30
CA THR A 64 -68.93 30.55 4.85
C THR A 64 -69.16 29.42 3.83
N CYS A 65 -68.43 29.38 2.73
CA CYS A 65 -68.61 28.39 1.66
C CYS A 65 -67.64 27.21 1.77
N HIS A 66 -68.14 26.01 1.44
CA HIS A 66 -67.35 24.78 1.25
C HIS A 66 -66.50 24.85 -0.05
N CYS A 67 -65.73 25.92 -0.27
CA CYS A 67 -64.80 26.01 -1.39
C CYS A 67 -63.48 25.30 -1.07
N SER A 68 -62.76 24.91 -2.12
CA SER A 68 -61.42 24.33 -2.09
C SER A 68 -60.39 25.13 -1.28
N CYS A 69 -60.68 26.41 -1.05
CA CYS A 69 -59.88 27.40 -0.32
C CYS A 69 -59.85 27.20 1.21
N CYS A 70 -60.79 26.43 1.78
CA CYS A 70 -60.96 26.24 3.24
C CYS A 70 -60.59 24.82 3.72
N ARG A 71 -59.91 24.01 2.90
CA ARG A 71 -59.47 22.68 3.34
C ARG A 71 -58.44 22.81 4.47
N PRO A 72 -58.61 22.11 5.61
CA PRO A 72 -57.58 22.02 6.64
C PRO A 72 -56.25 21.58 6.00
N GLY A 73 -55.16 22.25 6.38
CA GLY A 73 -53.86 22.08 5.76
C GLY A 73 -53.33 20.65 5.79
N SER A 74 -52.64 20.27 4.71
CA SER A 74 -51.58 19.25 4.51
C SER A 74 -51.61 17.87 5.20
N ASP A 75 -52.28 17.67 6.33
CA ASP A 75 -52.32 16.39 7.07
C ASP A 75 -53.37 15.41 6.53
N SER A 76 -54.24 15.83 5.62
CA SER A 76 -55.21 14.96 4.95
C SER A 76 -54.74 14.40 3.60
N ASP A 77 -53.52 14.72 3.15
CA ASP A 77 -52.96 14.16 1.93
C ASP A 77 -52.43 12.73 2.21
N PRO A 78 -53.01 11.68 1.57
CA PRO A 78 -52.59 10.30 1.80
C PRO A 78 -51.12 10.06 1.47
N THR A 79 -50.52 10.82 0.55
CA THR A 79 -49.09 10.73 0.22
C THR A 79 -48.23 11.26 1.36
N VAL A 80 -48.58 12.42 1.94
CA VAL A 80 -47.88 12.99 3.11
C VAL A 80 -48.00 12.07 4.32
N ALA A 81 -49.18 11.50 4.56
CA ALA A 81 -49.40 10.54 5.63
C ALA A 81 -48.53 9.28 5.46
N ALA A 82 -48.43 8.74 4.24
CA ALA A 82 -47.57 7.60 3.94
C ALA A 82 -46.08 7.90 4.18
N ILE A 83 -45.61 9.09 3.78
CA ILE A 83 -44.22 9.51 4.05
C ILE A 83 -43.97 9.64 5.56
N LYS A 84 -44.89 10.26 6.30
CA LYS A 84 -44.76 10.41 7.77
C LYS A 84 -44.80 9.05 8.51
N ALA A 85 -45.40 8.02 7.92
CA ALA A 85 -45.45 6.67 8.49
C ALA A 85 -44.14 5.89 8.33
N LYS A 86 -43.26 6.30 7.41
CA LYS A 86 -41.94 5.67 7.21
C LYS A 86 -41.08 5.79 8.46
N SER A 87 -40.37 4.73 8.81
CA SER A 87 -39.47 4.74 9.97
C SER A 87 -38.31 5.75 9.83
N GLY A 88 -37.87 6.04 8.61
CA GLY A 88 -36.90 7.11 8.33
C GLY A 88 -37.40 8.51 8.71
N TYR A 89 -38.71 8.77 8.63
CA TYR A 89 -39.29 10.03 9.08
C TYR A 89 -39.20 10.17 10.60
N ASP A 90 -39.52 9.10 11.34
CA ASP A 90 -39.34 9.06 12.81
C ASP A 90 -37.88 9.31 13.20
N LYS A 91 -36.91 8.73 12.46
CA LYS A 91 -35.47 9.01 12.69
C LYS A 91 -35.15 10.50 12.56
N ILE A 92 -35.64 11.16 11.52
CA ILE A 92 -35.42 12.59 11.28
C ILE A 92 -36.02 13.42 12.41
N VAL A 93 -37.28 13.16 12.78
CA VAL A 93 -37.98 13.91 13.84
C VAL A 93 -37.28 13.74 15.18
N ARG A 94 -36.90 12.51 15.55
CA ARG A 94 -36.21 12.24 16.81
C ARG A 94 -34.80 12.83 16.86
N THR A 95 -34.08 12.83 15.73
CA THR A 95 -32.79 13.55 15.60
C THR A 95 -32.98 15.03 15.89
N CYS A 96 -33.97 15.67 15.26
CA CYS A 96 -34.25 17.09 15.45
C CYS A 96 -34.67 17.40 16.88
N ARG A 97 -35.50 16.54 17.49
CA ARG A 97 -35.93 16.68 18.88
C ARG A 97 -34.75 16.60 19.84
N LEU A 98 -33.90 15.58 19.69
CA LEU A 98 -32.71 15.41 20.51
C LEU A 98 -31.73 16.57 20.36
N ALA A 99 -31.52 17.06 19.14
CA ALA A 99 -30.69 18.24 18.88
C ALA A 99 -31.28 19.50 19.55
N LYS A 100 -32.60 19.69 19.44
CA LYS A 100 -33.31 20.82 20.08
C LYS A 100 -33.20 20.79 21.61
N ASP A 101 -33.36 19.62 22.22
CA ASP A 101 -33.24 19.43 23.67
C ASP A 101 -31.82 19.74 24.18
N ARG A 102 -30.83 19.76 23.27
CA ARG A 102 -29.44 20.15 23.51
C ARG A 102 -29.08 21.53 22.98
N GLU A 103 -30.08 22.35 22.69
CA GLU A 103 -29.92 23.74 22.20
C GLU A 103 -29.21 23.86 20.85
N ILE A 104 -29.26 22.81 20.02
CA ILE A 104 -28.73 22.79 18.66
C ILE A 104 -29.88 23.06 17.68
N GLY A 105 -29.86 24.22 17.03
CA GLY A 105 -30.95 24.69 16.16
C GLY A 105 -31.06 24.00 14.79
N TYR A 106 -30.06 23.21 14.40
CA TYR A 106 -30.00 22.54 13.11
C TYR A 106 -29.54 21.09 13.22
N ALA A 107 -30.07 20.23 12.35
CA ALA A 107 -29.66 18.83 12.22
C ALA A 107 -29.35 18.48 10.76
N TRP A 108 -28.51 17.46 10.55
CA TRP A 108 -28.22 16.90 9.23
C TRP A 108 -28.50 15.39 9.22
N VAL A 109 -29.17 14.94 8.16
CA VAL A 109 -29.45 13.52 7.89
C VAL A 109 -29.23 13.28 6.39
N ASP A 110 -28.32 12.37 6.05
CA ASP A 110 -27.86 12.10 4.67
C ASP A 110 -28.99 11.72 3.70
N THR A 111 -30.05 11.08 4.22
CA THR A 111 -31.16 10.59 3.40
C THR A 111 -31.98 11.68 2.75
N CYS A 112 -32.21 12.78 3.46
CA CYS A 112 -33.00 13.91 2.99
C CYS A 112 -32.21 15.21 2.79
N CYS A 113 -31.03 15.37 3.42
CA CYS A 113 -30.23 16.58 3.26
C CYS A 113 -29.45 16.61 1.94
N ILE A 114 -29.22 15.45 1.31
CA ILE A 114 -28.57 15.35 0.00
C ILE A 114 -29.63 15.04 -1.06
N ASP A 115 -29.68 15.86 -2.11
CA ASP A 115 -30.44 15.53 -3.31
C ASP A 115 -29.67 14.51 -4.16
N LYS A 116 -29.96 13.24 -3.93
CA LYS A 116 -29.34 12.11 -4.63
C LYS A 116 -29.72 12.02 -6.11
N THR A 117 -30.70 12.82 -6.57
CA THR A 117 -31.06 12.91 -7.99
C THR A 117 -30.12 13.85 -8.76
N SER A 118 -29.43 14.74 -8.06
CA SER A 118 -28.39 15.61 -8.61
C SER A 118 -27.02 14.97 -8.45
N SER A 119 -26.44 14.47 -9.55
CA SER A 119 -25.11 13.86 -9.55
C SER A 119 -24.01 14.83 -9.11
N ALA A 120 -24.16 16.12 -9.43
CA ALA A 120 -23.26 17.18 -8.99
C ALA A 120 -23.32 17.36 -7.46
N GLU A 121 -24.53 17.47 -6.89
CA GLU A 121 -24.72 17.62 -5.45
C GLU A 121 -24.23 16.37 -4.70
N LEU A 122 -24.56 15.17 -5.20
CA LEU A 122 -24.10 13.91 -4.62
C LEU A 122 -22.57 13.80 -4.60
N THR A 123 -21.90 14.22 -5.67
CA THR A 123 -20.43 14.22 -5.76
C THR A 123 -19.82 15.23 -4.80
N GLU A 124 -20.35 16.45 -4.74
CA GLU A 124 -19.91 17.46 -3.77
C GLU A 124 -20.09 16.96 -2.33
N ALA A 125 -21.25 16.35 -2.05
CA ALA A 125 -21.60 15.85 -0.74
C ALA A 125 -20.67 14.73 -0.25
N ILE A 126 -20.42 13.71 -1.08
CA ILE A 126 -19.54 12.60 -0.70
C ILE A 126 -18.10 13.09 -0.45
N ASN A 127 -17.60 14.01 -1.26
CA ASN A 127 -16.26 14.59 -1.05
C ASN A 127 -16.19 15.52 0.18
N ALA A 128 -17.33 16.03 0.66
CA ALA A 128 -17.43 16.90 1.84
C ALA A 128 -17.85 16.18 3.13
N MET A 129 -18.39 14.95 3.03
CA MET A 129 -19.08 14.28 4.14
C MET A 129 -18.20 14.12 5.38
N TYR A 130 -16.93 13.74 5.20
CA TYR A 130 -15.98 13.66 6.32
C TYR A 130 -15.84 15.00 7.06
N GLN A 131 -15.75 16.11 6.33
CA GLN A 131 -15.66 17.45 6.92
C GLN A 131 -16.96 17.83 7.64
N TRP A 132 -18.13 17.43 7.10
CA TRP A 132 -19.41 17.66 7.76
C TRP A 132 -19.54 16.89 9.07
N TYR A 133 -19.13 15.63 9.11
CA TYR A 133 -19.06 14.88 10.36
C TYR A 133 -18.05 15.48 11.35
N SER A 134 -16.89 15.91 10.86
CA SER A 134 -15.85 16.54 11.70
C SER A 134 -16.24 17.90 12.27
N SER A 135 -17.14 18.63 11.59
CA SER A 135 -17.56 19.99 11.97
C SER A 135 -18.86 20.02 12.77
N ALA A 136 -19.60 18.91 12.82
CA ALA A 136 -20.80 18.79 13.63
C ALA A 136 -20.48 18.98 15.12
N VAL A 137 -21.40 19.61 15.85
CA VAL A 137 -21.29 19.79 17.30
C VAL A 137 -21.40 18.44 17.99
N GLU A 138 -22.38 17.64 17.58
CA GLU A 138 -22.61 16.28 18.05
C GLU A 138 -23.00 15.37 16.89
N CYS A 139 -22.48 14.15 16.89
CA CYS A 139 -22.93 13.07 16.04
C CYS A 139 -23.73 12.05 16.85
N TYR A 140 -24.90 11.65 16.34
CA TYR A 140 -25.76 10.64 16.94
C TYR A 140 -25.66 9.34 16.12
N ALA A 141 -25.04 8.31 16.68
CA ALA A 141 -25.01 6.98 16.09
C ALA A 141 -26.21 6.16 16.59
N LEU A 142 -27.20 5.95 15.71
CA LEU A 142 -28.37 5.13 16.03
C LEU A 142 -28.10 3.66 15.69
N LEU A 143 -28.01 2.83 16.73
CA LEU A 143 -27.84 1.38 16.65
C LEU A 143 -29.22 0.71 16.66
N THR A 144 -29.85 0.60 15.49
CA THR A 144 -31.20 0.02 15.35
C THR A 144 -31.30 -1.44 15.77
N ASP A 145 -30.17 -2.16 15.72
CA ASP A 145 -30.08 -3.58 16.05
C ASP A 145 -29.75 -3.80 17.54
N LEU A 146 -29.50 -2.72 18.31
CA LEU A 146 -29.21 -2.79 19.74
C LEU A 146 -30.48 -2.68 20.56
N GLN A 147 -30.77 -3.73 21.34
CA GLN A 147 -31.88 -3.75 22.29
C GLN A 147 -31.59 -2.86 23.52
N PRO A 148 -32.63 -2.39 24.23
CA PRO A 148 -32.45 -1.71 25.51
C PRO A 148 -31.72 -2.60 26.50
N PHE A 149 -30.54 -2.15 26.92
CA PHE A 149 -29.75 -2.85 27.93
C PHE A 149 -30.27 -2.44 29.32
N VAL A 150 -30.67 -3.40 30.14
CA VAL A 150 -30.93 -3.16 31.57
C VAL A 150 -29.60 -3.29 32.29
N ALA A 151 -29.06 -2.18 32.78
CA ALA A 151 -27.71 -2.09 33.33
C ALA A 151 -27.53 -2.81 34.69
N TYR A 152 -28.60 -3.38 35.27
CA TYR A 152 -28.57 -4.03 36.57
C TYR A 152 -29.33 -5.35 36.51
N SER A 153 -28.68 -6.44 36.89
CA SER A 153 -29.40 -7.60 37.43
C SER A 153 -29.89 -7.24 38.85
N GLU A 154 -30.99 -7.82 39.33
CA GLU A 154 -31.46 -7.68 40.73
C GLU A 154 -30.40 -8.08 41.78
N HIS A 155 -29.26 -8.66 41.34
CA HIS A 155 -28.20 -9.20 42.17
C HIS A 155 -26.89 -8.36 42.11
N GLY A 156 -26.87 -7.23 41.41
CA GLY A 156 -25.78 -6.24 41.51
C GLY A 156 -24.48 -6.56 40.76
N ASP A 157 -24.43 -7.65 39.97
CA ASP A 157 -23.27 -7.95 39.12
C ASP A 157 -23.27 -7.14 37.82
N GLU A 158 -22.11 -6.60 37.43
CA GLU A 158 -21.86 -6.02 36.10
C GLU A 158 -22.15 -7.08 35.03
N ILE A 159 -23.20 -6.89 34.23
CA ILE A 159 -23.48 -7.76 33.09
C ILE A 159 -22.43 -7.47 32.01
N GLY A 160 -21.34 -8.24 32.02
CA GLY A 160 -20.39 -8.34 30.92
C GLY A 160 -21.07 -8.82 29.64
N GLY A 161 -21.61 -7.89 28.86
CA GLY A 161 -22.36 -8.20 27.63
C GLY A 161 -22.50 -7.06 26.62
N LEU A 162 -22.30 -5.81 27.04
CA LEU A 162 -22.43 -4.65 26.15
C LEU A 162 -21.46 -4.74 24.96
N ASP A 163 -20.20 -5.12 25.19
CA ASP A 163 -19.21 -5.35 24.13
C ASP A 163 -19.74 -6.28 23.04
N LYS A 164 -20.30 -7.43 23.43
CA LYS A 164 -20.83 -8.44 22.50
C LYS A 164 -22.08 -7.93 21.78
N ALA A 165 -22.94 -7.19 22.48
CA ALA A 165 -24.11 -6.58 21.88
C ALA A 165 -23.74 -5.51 20.85
N LEU A 166 -22.73 -4.68 21.14
CA LEU A 166 -22.15 -3.71 20.21
C LEU A 166 -21.49 -4.41 19.01
N GLU A 167 -20.74 -5.49 19.24
CA GLU A 167 -20.12 -6.29 18.16
C GLU A 167 -21.17 -6.84 17.18
N GLY A 168 -22.35 -7.22 17.67
CA GLY A 168 -23.48 -7.66 16.85
C GLY A 168 -24.18 -6.55 16.07
N CYS A 169 -23.87 -5.26 16.31
CA CYS A 169 -24.52 -4.16 15.61
C CYS A 169 -23.91 -3.96 14.22
N ARG A 170 -24.76 -4.05 13.19
CA ARG A 170 -24.41 -3.81 11.78
C ARG A 170 -23.68 -2.49 11.54
N TRP A 171 -23.95 -1.46 12.32
CA TRP A 171 -23.30 -0.15 12.20
C TRP A 171 -21.77 -0.24 12.16
N PHE A 172 -21.16 -1.13 12.96
CA PHE A 172 -19.69 -1.30 12.99
C PHE A 172 -19.11 -1.99 11.75
N THR A 173 -19.94 -2.66 10.95
CA THR A 173 -19.54 -3.36 9.73
C THR A 173 -19.90 -2.62 8.45
N ARG A 174 -20.59 -1.48 8.51
CA ARG A 174 -20.92 -0.67 7.33
C ARG A 174 -19.75 0.23 6.93
N GLY A 175 -19.45 0.31 5.62
CA GLY A 175 -18.34 1.13 5.09
C GLY A 175 -18.42 2.60 5.49
N TRP A 176 -19.54 3.27 5.17
CA TRP A 176 -19.76 4.69 5.47
C TRP A 176 -19.61 5.04 6.95
N CYS A 177 -20.06 4.17 7.85
CA CYS A 177 -19.96 4.38 9.30
C CYS A 177 -18.51 4.44 9.82
N LEU A 178 -17.49 4.15 8.99
CA LEU A 178 -16.08 4.31 9.39
C LEU A 178 -15.72 5.78 9.59
N GLN A 179 -16.02 6.62 8.60
CA GLN A 179 -15.76 8.04 8.72
C GLN A 179 -16.70 8.71 9.73
N GLU A 180 -17.91 8.17 9.90
CA GLU A 180 -18.88 8.64 10.90
C GLU A 180 -18.44 8.30 12.33
N LEU A 181 -17.64 7.24 12.50
CA LEU A 181 -16.99 6.90 13.77
C LEU A 181 -15.79 7.82 14.06
N ILE A 182 -14.93 8.01 13.05
CA ILE A 182 -13.63 8.65 13.23
C ILE A 182 -13.76 10.18 13.24
N ALA A 183 -14.46 10.76 12.27
CA ALA A 183 -14.46 12.20 12.01
C ALA A 183 -15.06 13.06 13.14
N PRO A 184 -16.23 12.71 13.74
CA PRO A 184 -16.86 13.58 14.73
C PRO A 184 -16.04 13.74 16.00
N LYS A 185 -16.07 14.93 16.58
CA LYS A 185 -15.44 15.18 17.89
C LYS A 185 -16.20 14.51 19.01
N GLU A 186 -17.49 14.82 19.08
CA GLU A 186 -18.45 14.22 19.99
C GLU A 186 -19.35 13.25 19.22
N LEU A 187 -19.30 11.96 19.60
CA LEU A 187 -20.13 10.91 19.03
C LEU A 187 -20.85 10.19 20.17
N LEU A 188 -22.18 10.16 20.10
CA LEU A 188 -23.06 9.56 21.10
C LEU A 188 -23.83 8.39 20.48
N PHE A 189 -23.76 7.25 21.14
CA PHE A 189 -24.45 6.03 20.70
C PHE A 189 -25.83 5.94 21.35
N PHE A 190 -26.83 5.63 20.54
CA PHE A 190 -28.21 5.40 20.96
C PHE A 190 -28.66 4.02 20.51
N ASN A 191 -29.46 3.36 21.33
CA ASN A 191 -30.09 2.09 20.95
C ASN A 191 -31.35 2.33 20.09
N ARG A 192 -32.04 1.25 19.70
CA ARG A 192 -33.25 1.33 18.87
C ARG A 192 -34.40 2.16 19.46
N GLU A 193 -34.41 2.39 20.78
CA GLU A 193 -35.42 3.19 21.49
C GLU A 193 -34.98 4.63 21.74
N TRP A 194 -33.86 5.06 21.16
CA TRP A 194 -33.27 6.39 21.37
C TRP A 194 -32.81 6.64 22.82
N ARG A 195 -32.49 5.58 23.56
CA ARG A 195 -31.83 5.71 24.88
C ARG A 195 -30.32 5.77 24.69
N GLY A 196 -29.66 6.68 25.39
CA GLY A 196 -28.21 6.85 25.35
C GLY A 196 -27.49 5.61 25.90
N VAL A 197 -26.55 5.10 25.12
CA VAL A 197 -25.71 3.93 25.45
C VAL A 197 -24.37 4.39 26.01
N GLY A 198 -23.79 5.42 25.40
CA GLY A 198 -22.50 5.97 25.81
C GLY A 198 -21.88 6.85 24.73
N SER A 199 -20.83 7.59 25.08
CA SER A 199 -20.04 8.35 24.11
C SER A 199 -18.94 7.48 23.48
N LYS A 200 -18.39 7.90 22.35
CA LYS A 200 -17.19 7.29 21.74
C LYS A 200 -16.02 7.22 22.72
N LEU A 201 -15.83 8.23 23.56
CA LEU A 201 -14.81 8.22 24.59
C LEU A 201 -15.09 7.17 25.66
N LEU A 202 -16.33 7.06 26.14
CA LEU A 202 -16.72 6.06 27.15
C LEU A 202 -16.56 4.63 26.62
N LEU A 203 -16.93 4.40 25.36
CA LEU A 203 -16.96 3.08 24.73
C LEU A 203 -15.67 2.73 23.96
N ARG A 204 -14.61 3.54 24.06
CA ARG A 204 -13.37 3.41 23.24
C ARG A 204 -12.73 2.02 23.29
N GLU A 205 -12.77 1.35 24.44
CA GLU A 205 -12.18 0.01 24.61
C GLU A 205 -13.00 -1.07 23.89
N ALA A 206 -14.33 -1.01 24.00
CA ALA A 206 -15.24 -1.85 23.24
C ALA A 206 -15.09 -1.60 21.73
N ILE A 207 -15.03 -0.33 21.32
CA ILE A 207 -14.84 0.06 19.91
C ILE A 207 -13.50 -0.44 19.37
N GLU A 208 -12.40 -0.30 20.13
CA GLU A 208 -11.09 -0.82 19.74
C GLU A 208 -11.09 -2.34 19.57
N LYS A 209 -11.79 -3.06 20.45
CA LYS A 209 -11.94 -4.52 20.37
C LYS A 209 -12.71 -4.95 19.12
N ILE A 210 -13.82 -4.28 18.81
CA ILE A 210 -14.67 -4.58 17.65
C ILE A 210 -13.97 -4.23 16.33
N THR A 211 -13.47 -3.00 16.25
CA THR A 211 -13.00 -2.40 14.98
C THR A 211 -11.51 -2.57 14.75
N GLY A 212 -10.72 -2.79 15.81
CA GLY A 212 -9.27 -2.78 15.77
C GLY A 212 -8.65 -1.38 15.71
N ILE A 213 -9.46 -0.31 15.66
CA ILE A 213 -9.01 1.08 15.68
C ILE A 213 -8.45 1.39 17.06
N SER A 214 -7.19 1.82 17.15
CA SER A 214 -6.57 2.20 18.43
C SER A 214 -7.41 3.27 19.12
N LYS A 215 -7.62 3.14 20.43
CA LYS A 215 -8.28 4.17 21.23
C LYS A 215 -7.60 5.54 21.12
N ASP A 216 -6.30 5.58 20.79
CA ASP A 216 -5.56 6.83 20.56
C ASP A 216 -6.03 7.56 19.31
N ALA A 217 -6.60 6.87 18.32
CA ALA A 217 -7.18 7.50 17.13
C ALA A 217 -8.46 8.31 17.44
N PHE A 218 -9.05 8.10 18.62
CA PHE A 218 -10.19 8.88 19.10
C PHE A 218 -9.77 10.06 19.98
N ASN A 219 -8.48 10.14 20.35
CA ASN A 219 -7.93 11.29 21.02
C ASN A 219 -7.55 12.32 19.94
N HIS A 220 -8.35 13.38 19.78
CA HIS A 220 -8.16 14.48 18.80
C HIS A 220 -6.82 15.24 18.88
N LYS A 221 -5.88 14.76 19.69
CA LYS A 221 -4.50 15.22 19.76
C LYS A 221 -3.66 14.69 18.59
N GLN A 222 -4.02 13.56 17.99
CA GLN A 222 -3.29 12.98 16.86
C GLN A 222 -4.02 13.25 15.55
N ASP A 223 -3.33 13.93 14.63
CA ASP A 223 -3.79 14.11 13.26
C ASP A 223 -3.86 12.77 12.52
N LEU A 224 -4.92 12.54 11.74
CA LEU A 224 -5.06 11.36 10.88
C LEU A 224 -3.91 11.15 9.92
N ARG A 225 -3.16 12.20 9.58
CA ARG A 225 -1.94 12.13 8.76
C ARG A 225 -0.83 11.27 9.40
N HIS A 226 -0.89 11.01 10.71
CA HIS A 226 0.08 10.14 11.38
C HIS A 226 -0.19 8.65 11.20
N TYR A 227 -1.41 8.26 10.81
CA TYR A 227 -1.72 6.86 10.53
C TYR A 227 -1.37 6.52 9.10
N SER A 228 -0.70 5.37 8.95
CA SER A 228 -0.33 4.85 7.64
C SER A 228 -1.56 4.49 6.79
N ALA A 229 -1.37 4.47 5.49
CA ALA A 229 -2.35 4.01 4.53
C ALA A 229 -2.78 2.56 4.83
N ALA A 230 -1.84 1.69 5.19
CA ALA A 230 -2.14 0.32 5.60
C ALA A 230 -3.06 0.26 6.82
N THR A 231 -2.82 1.08 7.83
CA THR A 231 -3.62 1.13 9.06
C THR A 231 -5.02 1.66 8.77
N LYS A 232 -5.15 2.72 7.96
CA LYS A 232 -6.46 3.23 7.52
C LYS A 232 -7.24 2.19 6.69
N MET A 233 -6.57 1.48 5.79
CA MET A 233 -7.18 0.38 5.04
C MET A 233 -7.58 -0.79 5.95
N PHE A 234 -6.77 -1.09 6.97
CA PHE A 234 -7.12 -2.10 7.99
C PHE A 234 -8.42 -1.73 8.71
N TRP A 235 -8.65 -0.46 9.05
CA TRP A 235 -9.92 -0.02 9.68
C TRP A 235 -11.17 -0.27 8.81
N ALA A 236 -10.97 -0.37 7.49
CA ALA A 236 -12.00 -0.69 6.51
C ALA A 236 -12.09 -2.19 6.17
N SER A 237 -11.11 -3.01 6.58
CA SER A 237 -10.95 -4.40 6.12
C SER A 237 -12.12 -5.33 6.47
N LYS A 238 -12.82 -5.07 7.58
CA LYS A 238 -13.99 -5.85 8.03
C LYS A 238 -15.33 -5.22 7.62
N ARG A 239 -15.31 -4.13 6.84
CA ARG A 239 -16.51 -3.38 6.48
C ARG A 239 -17.04 -3.81 5.12
N THR A 240 -18.35 -3.60 4.94
CA THR A 240 -19.09 -3.95 3.73
C THR A 240 -19.94 -2.78 3.26
N THR A 241 -20.18 -2.72 1.96
CA THR A 241 -21.03 -1.73 1.30
C THR A 241 -22.04 -2.42 0.40
N THR A 242 -23.18 -1.75 0.15
CA THR A 242 -24.22 -2.30 -0.72
C THR A 242 -23.80 -2.20 -2.19
N ARG A 243 -23.27 -1.04 -2.61
CA ARG A 243 -22.64 -0.88 -3.92
C ARG A 243 -21.14 -1.17 -3.82
N THR A 244 -20.59 -1.81 -4.84
CA THR A 244 -19.17 -2.17 -4.89
C THR A 244 -18.27 -0.93 -4.82
N GLU A 245 -18.64 0.13 -5.55
CA GLU A 245 -17.87 1.38 -5.64
C GLU A 245 -17.84 2.15 -4.33
N ASP A 246 -18.89 2.03 -3.51
CA ASP A 246 -18.98 2.71 -2.23
C ASP A 246 -17.86 2.27 -1.27
N MET A 247 -17.26 1.08 -1.47
CA MET A 247 -16.09 0.66 -0.69
C MET A 247 -14.91 1.62 -0.87
N ALA A 248 -14.76 2.22 -2.05
CA ALA A 248 -13.79 3.27 -2.29
C ALA A 248 -14.30 4.62 -1.80
N TYR A 249 -15.53 4.98 -2.15
CA TYR A 249 -16.09 6.31 -1.85
C TYR A 249 -16.25 6.58 -0.36
N CYS A 250 -16.53 5.58 0.47
CA CYS A 250 -16.60 5.77 1.92
C CYS A 250 -15.24 6.05 2.58
N LEU A 251 -14.12 5.91 1.84
CA LEU A 251 -12.76 6.12 2.33
C LEU A 251 -12.13 7.44 1.85
N VAL A 252 -12.70 8.11 0.84
CA VAL A 252 -12.07 9.31 0.23
C VAL A 252 -11.79 10.40 1.28
N GLY A 253 -12.74 10.61 2.20
CA GLY A 253 -12.59 11.59 3.28
C GLY A 253 -11.52 11.21 4.30
N LEU A 254 -11.41 9.92 4.64
CA LEU A 254 -10.38 9.40 5.57
C LEU A 254 -8.95 9.59 5.03
N PHE A 255 -8.81 9.57 3.71
CA PHE A 255 -7.54 9.80 3.02
C PHE A 255 -7.34 11.25 2.55
N GLY A 256 -8.32 12.14 2.72
CA GLY A 256 -8.25 13.52 2.23
C GLY A 256 -8.16 13.61 0.69
N ILE A 257 -8.84 12.70 0.00
CA ILE A 257 -8.86 12.60 -1.46
C ILE A 257 -10.17 13.18 -1.98
N ASN A 258 -10.06 13.84 -3.13
CA ASN A 258 -11.21 14.26 -3.91
C ASN A 258 -11.16 13.53 -5.24
N MET A 259 -12.23 12.80 -5.58
CA MET A 259 -12.32 12.06 -6.83
C MET A 259 -13.77 12.03 -7.36
N PRO A 260 -13.99 12.02 -8.69
CA PRO A 260 -15.33 11.90 -9.27
C PRO A 260 -16.00 10.58 -8.88
N LEU A 261 -17.34 10.56 -8.75
CA LEU A 261 -18.11 9.35 -8.52
C LEU A 261 -18.59 8.76 -9.85
N LEU A 262 -18.13 7.57 -10.19
CA LEU A 262 -18.47 6.84 -11.40
C LEU A 262 -19.16 5.51 -11.02
N TYR A 263 -20.45 5.57 -10.68
CA TYR A 263 -21.22 4.35 -10.43
C TYR A 263 -21.34 3.52 -11.72
N GLY A 264 -21.01 2.23 -11.65
CA GLY A 264 -20.88 1.33 -12.79
C GLY A 264 -19.43 0.93 -13.11
N GLU A 265 -18.42 1.56 -12.49
CA GLU A 265 -17.01 1.17 -12.68
C GLU A 265 -16.60 -0.07 -11.85
N GLY A 266 -17.44 -0.51 -10.90
CA GLY A 266 -17.20 -1.69 -10.09
C GLY A 266 -15.93 -1.59 -9.23
N ALA A 267 -15.14 -2.67 -9.20
CA ALA A 267 -13.91 -2.73 -8.38
C ALA A 267 -12.83 -1.70 -8.79
N LYS A 268 -12.93 -1.11 -10.01
CA LYS A 268 -12.00 -0.08 -10.47
C LYS A 268 -12.05 1.19 -9.61
N ALA A 269 -13.17 1.46 -8.93
CA ALA A 269 -13.27 2.58 -8.00
C ALA A 269 -12.21 2.49 -6.88
N PHE A 270 -11.96 1.29 -6.35
CA PHE A 270 -10.99 1.07 -5.29
C PHE A 270 -9.54 1.12 -5.79
N GLN A 271 -9.30 0.66 -7.02
CA GLN A 271 -8.02 0.86 -7.69
C GLN A 271 -7.72 2.36 -7.85
N ARG A 272 -8.69 3.13 -8.34
CA ARG A 272 -8.57 4.58 -8.55
C ARG A 272 -8.32 5.33 -7.23
N LEU A 273 -8.96 4.92 -6.14
CA LEU A 273 -8.65 5.44 -4.80
C LEU A 273 -7.18 5.22 -4.45
N GLN A 274 -6.65 4.01 -4.61
CA GLN A 274 -5.25 3.71 -4.30
C GLN A 274 -4.28 4.51 -5.19
N GLU A 275 -4.61 4.71 -6.46
CA GLU A 275 -3.83 5.57 -7.35
C GLU A 275 -3.83 7.04 -6.90
N GLU A 276 -4.97 7.57 -6.47
CA GLU A 276 -5.04 8.93 -5.90
C GLU A 276 -4.24 9.04 -4.59
N ILE A 277 -4.23 8.00 -3.74
CA ILE A 277 -3.38 7.95 -2.54
C ILE A 277 -1.90 8.02 -2.96
N LEU A 278 -1.47 7.18 -3.90
CA LEU A 278 -0.09 7.13 -4.40
C LEU A 278 0.36 8.43 -5.08
N ARG A 279 -0.55 9.21 -5.68
CA ARG A 279 -0.21 10.50 -6.29
C ARG A 279 0.00 11.62 -5.26
N ARG A 280 -0.53 11.48 -4.04
CA ARG A 280 -0.53 12.53 -3.01
C ARG A 280 0.31 12.19 -1.78
N SER A 281 0.72 10.94 -1.63
CA SER A 281 1.42 10.42 -0.45
C SER A 281 2.62 9.59 -0.86
N ASP A 282 3.71 9.68 -0.09
CA ASP A 282 4.90 8.83 -0.18
C ASP A 282 4.79 7.56 0.69
N ASP A 283 3.63 7.33 1.29
CA ASP A 283 3.35 6.22 2.19
C ASP A 283 3.25 4.87 1.44
N LEU A 284 4.39 4.19 1.35
CA LEU A 284 4.55 2.87 0.77
C LEU A 284 3.82 1.74 1.54
N SER A 285 3.27 2.01 2.73
CA SER A 285 2.47 1.03 3.47
C SER A 285 1.20 0.63 2.71
N ILE A 286 0.76 1.40 1.72
CA ILE A 286 -0.33 1.00 0.81
C ILE A 286 -0.05 -0.33 0.09
N PHE A 287 1.21 -0.77 0.01
CA PHE A 287 1.57 -2.09 -0.52
C PHE A 287 1.58 -3.20 0.56
N CYS A 288 1.43 -2.87 1.84
CA CYS A 288 1.32 -3.83 2.95
C CYS A 288 -0.07 -4.46 3.02
N TRP A 289 -0.42 -5.28 2.04
CA TRP A 289 -1.62 -6.11 2.03
C TRP A 289 -1.26 -7.54 1.67
N SER A 290 -2.14 -8.47 2.01
CA SER A 290 -1.98 -9.90 1.74
C SER A 290 -3.35 -10.52 1.49
N PRO A 291 -3.43 -11.53 0.61
CA PRO A 291 -4.69 -12.24 0.40
C PRO A 291 -5.18 -12.87 1.72
N PRO A 292 -6.50 -13.02 1.88
CA PRO A 292 -7.06 -13.68 3.07
C PRO A 292 -6.49 -15.09 3.23
N VAL A 293 -6.29 -15.53 4.48
CA VAL A 293 -5.66 -16.82 4.82
C VAL A 293 -6.34 -18.02 4.13
N ASN A 294 -7.64 -17.91 3.84
CA ASN A 294 -8.45 -18.97 3.22
C ASN A 294 -8.26 -19.08 1.69
N GLU A 295 -7.60 -18.11 1.03
CA GLU A 295 -7.26 -18.16 -0.39
C GLU A 295 -5.83 -18.69 -0.66
N VAL A 296 -5.12 -19.12 0.38
CA VAL A 296 -3.82 -19.79 0.23
C VAL A 296 -4.07 -21.24 -0.23
N VAL A 297 -4.58 -21.37 -1.46
CA VAL A 297 -4.58 -22.65 -2.17
C VAL A 297 -3.12 -23.01 -2.38
N VAL A 298 -2.66 -24.11 -1.77
CA VAL A 298 -1.41 -24.76 -2.15
C VAL A 298 -1.68 -25.40 -3.51
N PRO A 299 -1.18 -24.86 -4.63
CA PRO A 299 -1.46 -25.45 -5.92
C PRO A 299 -0.50 -26.63 -6.06
N GLU A 300 -1.01 -27.85 -5.86
CA GLU A 300 -0.48 -28.99 -6.59
C GLU A 300 -0.70 -28.68 -8.08
N GLN A 301 0.34 -28.14 -8.71
CA GLN A 301 0.48 -28.00 -10.16
C GLN A 301 -0.44 -26.95 -10.84
N SER A 302 -0.17 -25.64 -10.66
CA SER A 302 -0.36 -24.61 -11.73
C SER A 302 0.18 -23.20 -11.37
N THR A 303 1.31 -22.85 -11.98
CA THR A 303 1.54 -21.65 -12.81
C THR A 303 0.77 -20.33 -12.56
N ARG A 304 0.91 -19.67 -11.40
CA ARG A 304 1.30 -18.24 -11.23
C ARG A 304 0.99 -17.76 -9.82
N THR A 305 2.04 -17.40 -9.10
CA THR A 305 2.02 -16.96 -7.70
C THR A 305 2.09 -15.42 -7.59
N CYS A 306 1.78 -14.72 -8.68
CA CYS A 306 1.94 -13.27 -8.82
C CYS A 306 0.57 -12.59 -8.70
N ARG A 307 0.51 -11.46 -8.00
CA ARG A 307 -0.70 -10.65 -7.80
C ARG A 307 -0.47 -9.28 -8.43
N ASP A 308 -1.57 -8.54 -8.67
CA ASP A 308 -1.44 -7.17 -9.14
C ASP A 308 -0.80 -6.28 -8.07
N LEU A 309 -0.28 -5.13 -8.49
CA LEU A 309 0.43 -4.21 -7.60
C LEU A 309 -0.48 -3.68 -6.47
N LEU A 310 -1.71 -3.31 -6.82
CA LEU A 310 -2.71 -2.71 -5.94
C LEU A 310 -3.68 -3.76 -5.40
N ALA A 311 -4.21 -3.53 -4.19
CA ALA A 311 -5.15 -4.45 -3.57
C ALA A 311 -6.51 -4.40 -4.31
N PRO A 312 -7.22 -5.52 -4.44
CA PRO A 312 -8.58 -5.56 -4.97
C PRO A 312 -9.62 -4.99 -3.99
N SER A 313 -9.35 -5.03 -2.68
CA SER A 313 -10.24 -4.47 -1.65
C SER A 313 -9.52 -4.19 -0.32
N PRO A 314 -10.10 -3.40 0.59
CA PRO A 314 -9.55 -3.21 1.94
C PRO A 314 -9.44 -4.50 2.75
N ALA A 315 -10.20 -5.55 2.43
CA ALA A 315 -10.18 -6.82 3.16
C ALA A 315 -8.78 -7.46 3.17
N GLU A 316 -7.97 -7.21 2.15
CA GLU A 316 -6.58 -7.71 2.07
C GLU A 316 -5.61 -6.99 3.03
N PHE A 317 -6.05 -5.92 3.68
CA PHE A 317 -5.29 -5.24 4.74
C PHE A 317 -5.63 -5.76 6.14
N GLY A 318 -6.40 -6.86 6.27
CA GLY A 318 -6.83 -7.41 7.56
C GLY A 318 -5.69 -7.78 8.52
N LEU A 319 -4.46 -7.96 8.02
CA LEU A 319 -3.26 -8.23 8.82
C LEU A 319 -2.42 -6.97 9.12
N SER A 320 -2.80 -5.80 8.62
CA SER A 320 -1.97 -4.59 8.61
C SER A 320 -2.22 -3.67 9.81
N ARG A 321 -2.85 -4.20 10.87
CA ARG A 321 -3.21 -3.45 12.10
C ARG A 321 -2.05 -2.71 12.74
N TRP A 322 -0.86 -3.31 12.73
CA TRP A 322 0.34 -2.78 13.40
C TRP A 322 1.42 -2.42 12.39
N THR A 323 1.02 -1.74 11.31
CA THR A 323 1.92 -1.26 10.28
C THR A 323 2.09 0.26 10.42
N ASP A 324 3.17 0.67 11.06
CA ASP A 324 3.45 2.08 11.33
C ASP A 324 4.58 2.60 10.44
N PRO A 325 4.52 3.85 9.97
CA PRO A 325 5.61 4.43 9.21
C PRO A 325 6.87 4.57 10.10
N GLU A 326 8.06 4.35 9.55
CA GLU A 326 9.30 4.55 10.30
C GLU A 326 9.55 6.06 10.52
N LEU A 327 9.20 6.56 11.71
CA LEU A 327 9.41 7.95 12.16
C LEU A 327 10.85 8.50 12.04
N GLN A 328 11.85 7.65 11.74
CA GLN A 328 13.27 8.00 11.73
C GLN A 328 13.90 8.18 10.34
N SER A 329 13.17 8.02 9.23
CA SER A 329 13.77 8.31 7.93
C SER A 329 13.65 9.80 7.62
N PHE A 330 14.63 10.59 8.09
CA PHE A 330 14.98 11.82 7.37
C PHE A 330 15.12 11.47 5.88
N ASP A 331 14.52 12.30 5.04
CA ASP A 331 14.44 12.15 3.59
C ASP A 331 15.85 12.20 2.95
N ASN A 332 16.60 11.11 3.08
CA ASN A 332 17.98 10.98 2.64
C ASN A 332 18.08 10.71 1.13
N GLY A 333 17.33 11.46 0.30
CA GLY A 333 17.33 11.31 -1.16
C GLY A 333 16.63 10.04 -1.63
N LEU A 334 15.46 9.76 -1.05
CA LEU A 334 14.78 8.47 -1.10
C LEU A 334 14.12 8.18 -2.46
N ALA A 335 13.86 6.89 -2.68
CA ALA A 335 13.26 6.42 -3.91
C ALA A 335 11.93 7.10 -4.20
N LYS A 336 11.87 7.87 -5.29
CA LYS A 336 10.63 8.51 -5.75
C LYS A 336 9.81 7.47 -6.48
N PHE A 337 8.49 7.54 -6.35
CA PHE A 337 7.63 6.68 -7.16
C PHE A 337 6.57 7.48 -7.89
N SER A 338 6.19 6.98 -9.06
CA SER A 338 5.13 7.55 -9.87
C SER A 338 4.30 6.45 -10.51
N VAL A 339 2.98 6.63 -10.48
CA VAL A 339 2.05 5.76 -11.20
C VAL A 339 2.15 6.11 -12.69
N THR A 340 2.41 5.11 -13.53
CA THR A 340 2.56 5.23 -14.98
C THR A 340 1.63 4.25 -15.67
N ASN A 341 1.47 4.39 -17.00
CA ASN A 341 0.75 3.40 -17.81
C ASN A 341 1.40 2.01 -17.83
N LYS A 342 2.63 1.85 -17.30
CA LYS A 342 3.31 0.55 -17.15
C LYS A 342 3.14 -0.07 -15.76
N GLY A 343 2.58 0.67 -14.80
CA GLY A 343 2.61 0.37 -13.37
C GLY A 343 3.41 1.40 -12.59
N LEU A 344 4.07 0.99 -11.51
CA LEU A 344 4.79 1.91 -10.62
C LEU A 344 6.24 2.05 -11.04
N LEU A 345 6.64 3.23 -11.48
CA LEU A 345 8.05 3.58 -11.60
C LEU A 345 8.59 3.87 -10.20
N VAL A 346 9.67 3.21 -9.81
CA VAL A 346 10.45 3.47 -8.61
C VAL A 346 11.82 3.96 -9.07
N GLN A 347 12.19 5.18 -8.68
CA GLN A 347 13.44 5.82 -9.05
C GLN A 347 14.39 5.82 -7.87
N GLY A 348 15.65 5.43 -8.07
CA GLY A 348 16.61 5.30 -6.96
C GLY A 348 16.20 4.26 -5.90
N GLY A 349 15.41 3.26 -6.30
CA GLY A 349 14.94 2.19 -5.42
C GLY A 349 16.06 1.22 -5.05
N ARG A 350 16.08 0.79 -3.78
CA ARG A 350 17.01 -0.24 -3.29
C ARG A 350 16.31 -1.59 -3.23
N LEU A 351 16.79 -2.55 -4.02
CA LEU A 351 16.31 -3.93 -4.00
C LEU A 351 17.33 -4.83 -3.30
N ALA A 352 16.85 -5.65 -2.37
CA ALA A 352 17.66 -6.67 -1.70
C ALA A 352 17.34 -8.06 -2.28
N PRO A 353 18.33 -8.85 -2.74
CA PRO A 353 18.07 -10.17 -3.30
C PRO A 353 17.63 -11.16 -2.20
N ILE A 354 16.54 -11.90 -2.44
CA ILE A 354 16.04 -12.86 -1.44
C ILE A 354 16.95 -14.10 -1.39
N PRO A 355 17.52 -14.47 -0.23
CA PRO A 355 18.47 -15.58 -0.11
C PRO A 355 17.82 -16.92 -0.49
N LYS A 356 18.63 -17.88 -0.96
CA LYS A 356 18.20 -19.25 -1.34
C LYS A 356 17.20 -19.33 -2.49
N THR A 357 16.80 -18.21 -3.09
CA THR A 357 16.06 -18.19 -4.35
C THR A 357 17.03 -18.18 -5.54
N GLN A 358 16.60 -18.61 -6.73
CA GLN A 358 17.47 -18.71 -7.92
C GLN A 358 17.91 -17.34 -8.52
N GLY A 359 17.92 -16.27 -7.74
CA GLY A 359 18.38 -14.95 -8.18
C GLY A 359 17.37 -14.12 -8.97
N SER A 360 16.11 -14.55 -8.99
CA SER A 360 15.02 -13.84 -9.68
C SER A 360 14.08 -13.13 -8.71
N TYR A 361 14.40 -13.07 -7.42
CA TYR A 361 13.48 -12.57 -6.39
C TYR A 361 14.17 -11.54 -5.49
N TYR A 362 13.44 -10.47 -5.21
CA TYR A 362 13.95 -9.27 -4.53
C TYR A 362 12.94 -8.77 -3.52
N SER A 363 13.42 -8.09 -2.48
CA SER A 363 12.61 -7.37 -1.51
C SER A 363 12.87 -5.87 -1.65
N LEU A 364 11.79 -5.10 -1.80
CA LEU A 364 11.79 -3.64 -1.71
C LEU A 364 11.33 -3.25 -0.31
N ALA A 365 12.11 -2.42 0.40
CA ALA A 365 11.71 -1.91 1.71
C ALA A 365 10.56 -0.91 1.59
N LEU A 366 9.50 -1.09 2.38
CA LEU A 366 8.33 -0.20 2.41
C LEU A 366 8.44 0.89 3.49
N LYS A 367 9.57 0.96 4.21
CA LYS A 367 9.85 1.93 5.30
C LYS A 367 8.75 2.03 6.35
N CYS A 368 8.03 0.94 6.55
CA CYS A 368 7.10 0.78 7.63
C CYS A 368 7.53 -0.41 8.48
N ARG A 369 7.29 -0.31 9.78
CA ARG A 369 7.50 -1.39 10.71
C ARG A 369 6.19 -2.13 10.88
N HIS A 370 6.30 -3.45 10.82
CA HIS A 370 5.19 -4.34 11.09
C HIS A 370 5.50 -5.12 12.36
N ARG A 371 4.59 -5.05 13.35
CA ARG A 371 4.74 -5.79 14.60
C ARG A 371 4.29 -7.23 14.42
N GLN A 372 5.24 -8.16 14.52
CA GLN A 372 4.94 -9.58 14.60
C GLN A 372 4.86 -10.04 16.06
N LEU A 373 3.85 -10.84 16.40
CA LEU A 373 3.55 -11.26 17.77
C LEU A 373 4.74 -11.93 18.49
N ASN A 374 5.62 -12.62 17.77
CA ASN A 374 6.70 -13.43 18.35
C ASN A 374 8.11 -12.87 18.15
N THR A 375 8.33 -11.94 17.22
CA THR A 375 9.67 -11.49 16.78
C THR A 375 9.89 -9.99 16.98
N GLY A 376 8.87 -9.24 17.44
CA GLY A 376 8.96 -7.80 17.64
C GLY A 376 8.70 -7.01 16.36
N TRP A 377 9.32 -5.84 16.25
CA TRP A 377 9.18 -4.95 15.10
C TRP A 377 10.12 -5.36 13.97
N MET A 378 9.57 -5.56 12.79
CA MET A 378 10.32 -5.91 11.59
C MET A 378 10.05 -4.90 10.48
N THR A 379 11.00 -4.70 9.55
CA THR A 379 10.77 -3.83 8.38
C THR A 379 9.89 -4.55 7.37
N ALA A 380 8.78 -3.95 6.99
CA ALA A 380 7.90 -4.48 5.95
C ALA A 380 8.53 -4.35 4.57
N VAL A 381 8.30 -5.36 3.73
CA VAL A 381 8.86 -5.45 2.38
C VAL A 381 7.81 -5.85 1.36
N LEU A 382 7.98 -5.33 0.14
CA LEU A 382 7.30 -5.82 -1.04
C LEU A 382 8.22 -6.80 -1.77
N ASN A 383 7.79 -8.07 -1.83
CA ASN A 383 8.53 -9.10 -2.54
C ASN A 383 8.19 -9.07 -4.03
N LEU A 384 9.24 -9.08 -4.84
CA LEU A 384 9.21 -8.85 -6.27
C LEU A 384 9.89 -10.00 -7.00
N ARG A 385 9.32 -10.40 -8.14
CA ARG A 385 9.99 -11.29 -9.10
C ARG A 385 10.51 -10.45 -10.26
N TRP A 386 11.80 -10.60 -10.55
CA TRP A 386 12.39 -10.08 -11.77
C TRP A 386 11.82 -10.85 -12.94
N ILE A 387 11.21 -10.10 -13.86
CA ILE A 387 10.65 -10.63 -15.10
C ILE A 387 11.47 -10.13 -16.29
N GLY A 388 12.21 -9.04 -16.12
CA GLY A 388 13.04 -8.51 -17.16
C GLY A 388 13.68 -7.18 -16.80
N PRO A 389 14.28 -6.54 -17.80
CA PRO A 389 14.95 -5.24 -17.76
C PRO A 389 14.21 -4.16 -16.99
N SER A 390 14.76 -3.74 -15.83
CA SER A 390 14.12 -2.75 -14.96
C SER A 390 12.63 -3.03 -14.74
N ARG A 391 12.21 -4.30 -14.72
CA ARG A 391 10.81 -4.72 -14.65
C ARG A 391 10.66 -5.85 -13.66
N TYR A 392 9.74 -5.63 -12.74
CA TYR A 392 9.42 -6.55 -11.67
C TYR A 392 7.92 -6.71 -11.61
N GLU A 393 7.46 -7.85 -11.10
CA GLU A 393 6.07 -8.04 -10.73
C GLU A 393 5.96 -8.39 -9.25
N ARG A 394 4.81 -8.07 -8.65
CA ARG A 394 4.54 -8.37 -7.25
C ARG A 394 4.27 -9.86 -7.04
N LEU A 395 4.87 -10.41 -5.99
CA LEU A 395 4.59 -11.76 -5.54
C LEU A 395 3.44 -11.82 -4.54
N SER A 396 2.66 -12.91 -4.62
CA SER A 396 1.73 -13.31 -3.57
C SER A 396 2.49 -14.10 -2.48
N TRP A 397 1.96 -14.04 -1.25
CA TRP A 397 2.54 -14.55 -0.01
C TRP A 397 2.62 -16.09 0.04
N GLN A 398 3.39 -16.71 -0.85
CA GLN A 398 3.65 -18.15 -0.84
C GLN A 398 4.97 -18.45 -0.13
N GLY A 399 4.95 -18.33 1.20
CA GLY A 399 6.08 -18.73 2.07
C GLY A 399 7.22 -17.72 2.19
N LEU A 400 7.13 -16.55 1.57
CA LEU A 400 8.07 -15.44 1.77
C LEU A 400 7.53 -14.46 2.81
N SER A 401 8.31 -14.19 3.85
CA SER A 401 7.93 -13.23 4.90
C SER A 401 7.67 -11.84 4.28
N PRO A 402 6.56 -11.16 4.66
CA PRO A 402 6.27 -9.79 4.25
C PRO A 402 7.12 -8.78 5.05
N THR A 403 8.00 -9.29 5.89
CA THR A 403 8.93 -8.53 6.71
C THR A 403 10.33 -9.14 6.62
N THR A 404 11.36 -8.32 6.78
CA THR A 404 12.76 -8.77 6.82
C THR A 404 13.56 -8.00 7.86
N SER A 405 14.76 -8.50 8.17
CA SER A 405 15.68 -7.81 9.07
C SER A 405 16.36 -6.63 8.36
N ALA A 406 16.62 -5.53 9.07
CA ALA A 406 17.35 -4.39 8.53
C ALA A 406 18.74 -4.78 7.97
N ARG A 407 19.40 -5.77 8.59
CA ARG A 407 20.69 -6.31 8.11
C ARG A 407 20.60 -6.89 6.71
N HIS A 408 19.48 -7.51 6.35
CA HIS A 408 19.28 -8.06 5.00
C HIS A 408 19.16 -6.94 3.96
N LEU A 409 18.41 -5.88 4.28
CA LEU A 409 18.23 -4.74 3.39
C LEU A 409 19.53 -3.93 3.19
N ALA A 410 20.41 -3.90 4.19
CA ALA A 410 21.73 -3.26 4.09
C ALA A 410 22.67 -3.91 3.07
N ILE A 411 22.37 -5.11 2.59
CA ILE A 411 23.14 -5.79 1.52
C ILE A 411 22.83 -5.17 0.14
N SER A 412 21.77 -4.37 0.00
CA SER A 412 21.44 -3.67 -1.24
C SER A 412 22.44 -2.55 -1.53
N ARG A 413 23.15 -2.64 -2.66
CA ARG A 413 24.30 -1.77 -3.01
C ARG A 413 24.09 -0.88 -4.25
N ALA A 414 23.08 -1.16 -5.08
CA ALA A 414 22.80 -0.38 -6.30
C ALA A 414 21.45 0.31 -6.20
N MET A 415 21.42 1.59 -6.58
CA MET A 415 20.21 2.37 -6.82
C MET A 415 19.93 2.32 -8.31
N ASP A 416 18.77 1.80 -8.70
CA ASP A 416 18.34 1.78 -10.08
C ASP A 416 16.88 2.19 -10.21
N ASP A 417 16.55 2.72 -11.38
CA ASP A 417 15.18 3.01 -11.76
C ASP A 417 14.54 1.74 -12.33
N PHE A 418 13.39 1.36 -11.79
CA PHE A 418 12.66 0.17 -12.24
C PHE A 418 11.15 0.33 -12.14
N TYR A 419 10.44 -0.47 -12.93
CA TYR A 419 9.00 -0.56 -12.93
C TYR A 419 8.56 -1.81 -12.16
N ILE A 420 7.58 -1.64 -11.30
CA ILE A 420 6.74 -2.75 -10.84
C ILE A 420 5.49 -2.74 -11.72
N ILE A 421 5.41 -3.71 -12.62
CA ILE A 421 4.36 -3.73 -13.64
C ILE A 421 3.07 -4.31 -13.11
N THR A 422 1.95 -3.83 -13.65
CA THR A 422 0.63 -4.39 -13.36
C THR A 422 0.43 -5.71 -14.08
N ARG A 423 -0.61 -6.45 -13.67
CA ARG A 423 -0.97 -7.71 -14.32
C ARG A 423 -1.33 -7.52 -15.79
N GLU A 424 -2.09 -6.49 -16.11
CA GLU A 424 -2.51 -6.19 -17.49
C GLU A 424 -1.30 -5.97 -18.41
N VAL A 425 -0.34 -5.15 -17.97
CA VAL A 425 0.89 -4.86 -18.73
C VAL A 425 1.73 -6.12 -18.87
N TYR A 426 1.80 -6.96 -17.83
CA TYR A 426 2.49 -8.23 -17.91
C TYR A 426 1.89 -9.12 -19.01
N GLU A 427 0.57 -9.26 -19.04
CA GLU A 427 -0.13 -10.14 -20.00
C GLU A 427 0.09 -9.69 -21.45
N GLU A 428 0.16 -8.38 -21.70
CA GLU A 428 0.52 -7.80 -22.99
C GLU A 428 1.95 -8.18 -23.43
N ILE A 429 2.93 -8.06 -22.53
CA ILE A 429 4.34 -8.30 -22.88
C ILE A 429 4.78 -9.76 -22.74
N ALA A 430 3.99 -10.61 -22.08
CA ALA A 430 4.38 -11.99 -21.75
C ALA A 430 4.83 -12.84 -22.95
N PRO A 431 4.18 -12.79 -24.14
CA PRO A 431 4.63 -13.55 -25.30
C PRO A 431 6.02 -13.11 -25.77
N SER A 432 6.23 -11.79 -25.88
CA SER A 432 7.50 -11.18 -26.26
C SER A 432 8.59 -11.44 -25.23
N LEU A 433 8.24 -11.47 -23.95
CA LEU A 433 9.16 -11.75 -22.86
C LEU A 433 9.60 -13.21 -22.87
N LYS A 434 8.67 -14.15 -23.11
CA LYS A 434 9.00 -15.57 -23.25
C LYS A 434 9.97 -15.80 -24.41
N PHE A 435 9.66 -15.24 -25.58
CA PHE A 435 10.56 -15.26 -26.73
C PHE A 435 11.93 -14.67 -26.38
N TYR A 436 11.96 -13.50 -25.73
CA TYR A 436 13.19 -12.84 -25.33
C TYR A 436 14.04 -13.68 -24.34
N LEU A 437 13.41 -14.30 -23.34
CA LEU A 437 14.07 -15.15 -22.34
C LEU A 437 14.56 -16.48 -22.95
N ASP A 438 13.85 -17.00 -23.94
CA ASP A 438 14.22 -18.22 -24.68
C ASP A 438 15.38 -17.95 -25.66
N GLU A 439 15.41 -16.78 -26.31
CA GLU A 439 16.41 -16.35 -27.30
C GLU A 439 17.72 -15.81 -26.69
N ASN A 440 17.69 -15.33 -25.44
CA ASN A 440 18.86 -14.75 -24.76
C ASN A 440 19.24 -15.58 -23.53
N PRO A 441 20.13 -16.59 -23.67
CA PRO A 441 20.50 -17.46 -22.57
C PRO A 441 21.33 -16.74 -21.51
N ARG A 442 21.16 -17.17 -20.25
CA ARG A 442 21.90 -16.69 -19.09
C ARG A 442 23.41 -16.95 -19.27
N LEU A 443 24.26 -15.93 -19.04
CA LEU A 443 25.71 -16.11 -18.94
C LEU A 443 26.01 -17.06 -17.76
N GLN A 444 26.71 -18.17 -18.01
CA GLN A 444 27.17 -19.10 -16.98
C GLN A 444 28.69 -18.99 -16.84
N LEU A 445 29.18 -18.75 -15.62
CA LEU A 445 30.60 -18.77 -15.30
C LEU A 445 30.99 -20.16 -14.77
N ARG A 446 32.00 -20.79 -15.38
CA ARG A 446 32.62 -22.02 -14.90
C ARG A 446 34.07 -21.77 -14.55
N LEU A 447 34.50 -22.26 -13.38
CA LEU A 447 35.88 -22.21 -12.92
C LEU A 447 36.48 -23.61 -12.95
N LYS A 448 37.64 -23.77 -13.58
CA LYS A 448 38.41 -25.02 -13.53
C LYS A 448 39.72 -24.79 -12.75
N PRO A 449 39.85 -25.31 -11.52
CA PRO A 449 41.13 -25.29 -10.83
C PRO A 449 42.08 -26.32 -11.48
N THR A 450 43.33 -25.91 -11.78
CA THR A 450 44.41 -26.84 -12.09
C THR A 450 44.88 -27.56 -10.82
N ALA A 451 45.47 -28.76 -10.96
CA ALA A 451 45.66 -29.77 -9.92
C ALA A 451 46.45 -29.36 -8.64
N ASN A 452 46.97 -28.13 -8.56
CA ASN A 452 47.70 -27.58 -7.41
C ASN A 452 47.02 -26.37 -6.74
N ILE A 453 45.75 -26.09 -7.06
CA ILE A 453 45.03 -24.91 -6.56
C ILE A 453 43.82 -25.36 -5.74
N SER A 454 43.82 -25.06 -4.44
CA SER A 454 42.61 -25.16 -3.62
C SER A 454 41.84 -23.83 -3.68
N VAL A 455 40.65 -23.85 -4.27
CA VAL A 455 39.74 -22.69 -4.30
C VAL A 455 39.12 -22.53 -2.90
N MET A 456 39.79 -21.81 -2.00
CA MET A 456 39.38 -21.72 -0.60
C MET A 456 38.09 -20.93 -0.35
N GLN A 457 37.67 -20.04 -1.26
CA GLN A 457 36.38 -19.36 -1.11
C GLN A 457 35.87 -18.77 -2.43
N LEU A 458 34.69 -19.24 -2.85
CA LEU A 458 33.94 -18.69 -3.97
C LEU A 458 32.79 -17.82 -3.44
N ASN A 459 32.98 -16.50 -3.45
CA ASN A 459 31.86 -15.58 -3.28
C ASN A 459 31.12 -15.47 -4.62
N TRP A 460 30.19 -16.40 -4.86
CA TRP A 460 29.31 -16.36 -6.03
C TRP A 460 28.44 -15.10 -5.98
N MET A 461 28.62 -14.18 -6.93
CA MET A 461 27.50 -13.33 -7.38
C MET A 461 26.90 -13.97 -8.62
N LYS A 462 25.62 -14.32 -8.58
CA LYS A 462 24.92 -14.91 -9.72
C LYS A 462 24.80 -13.83 -10.81
N PRO A 463 25.40 -14.00 -12.00
CA PRO A 463 25.36 -12.98 -13.08
C PRO A 463 23.95 -12.53 -13.44
N GLN A 464 22.97 -13.42 -13.24
CA GLN A 464 21.56 -13.24 -13.51
C GLN A 464 20.91 -12.13 -12.67
N GLN A 465 21.49 -11.77 -11.52
CA GLN A 465 20.90 -10.77 -10.62
C GLN A 465 21.14 -9.33 -11.07
N ASN A 466 22.23 -9.09 -11.80
CA ASN A 466 22.66 -7.74 -12.16
C ASN A 466 22.67 -7.55 -13.67
N TRP A 467 21.89 -8.31 -14.45
CA TRP A 467 21.91 -8.23 -15.92
C TRP A 467 20.62 -7.57 -16.45
N ASP A 468 20.74 -6.32 -16.92
CA ASP A 468 19.70 -5.57 -17.62
C ASP A 468 19.66 -6.00 -19.08
N MET A 469 18.77 -6.95 -19.33
CA MET A 469 18.51 -7.54 -20.62
C MET A 469 18.07 -6.54 -21.74
N ALA A 470 17.39 -5.40 -21.48
CA ALA A 470 16.86 -4.51 -22.54
C ALA A 470 17.81 -3.37 -22.84
N ALA A 471 18.57 -2.94 -21.84
CA ALA A 471 19.69 -2.05 -22.04
C ALA A 471 20.97 -2.81 -22.45
N LEU A 472 20.94 -4.15 -22.48
CA LEU A 472 22.08 -5.03 -22.79
C LEU A 472 23.32 -4.68 -21.93
N ARG A 473 23.10 -4.38 -20.65
CA ARG A 473 24.14 -3.93 -19.70
C ARG A 473 23.94 -4.58 -18.34
N PHE A 474 24.92 -4.46 -17.45
CA PHE A 474 24.68 -4.77 -16.04
C PHE A 474 23.79 -3.68 -15.39
N VAL A 475 22.88 -4.08 -14.49
CA VAL A 475 22.12 -3.21 -13.56
C VAL A 475 23.09 -2.82 -12.45
N GLY A 476 23.33 -1.52 -12.29
CA GLY A 476 24.53 -0.96 -11.64
C GLY A 476 25.79 -1.10 -12.51
N ASP A 477 26.83 -0.30 -12.23
CA ASP A 477 28.13 -0.49 -12.85
C ASP A 477 28.60 -1.96 -12.63
N GLY A 478 28.70 -2.74 -13.69
CA GLY A 478 28.92 -4.18 -13.66
C GLY A 478 30.37 -4.60 -13.45
N CYS A 479 30.95 -4.30 -12.29
CA CYS A 479 32.24 -4.87 -11.87
C CYS A 479 31.98 -5.82 -10.70
N GLY A 480 32.11 -7.13 -10.93
CA GLY A 480 32.04 -8.15 -9.89
C GLY A 480 33.44 -8.63 -9.52
N CYS A 481 33.70 -8.85 -8.24
CA CYS A 481 34.96 -9.43 -7.77
C CYS A 481 34.85 -10.96 -7.69
N ILE A 482 35.82 -11.69 -8.24
CA ILE A 482 36.04 -13.11 -7.97
C ILE A 482 37.37 -13.23 -7.21
N GLY A 483 37.30 -13.47 -5.90
CA GLY A 483 38.49 -13.84 -5.15
C GLY A 483 38.95 -15.25 -5.55
N ILE A 484 40.19 -15.41 -6.05
CA ILE A 484 40.79 -16.73 -6.29
C ILE A 484 41.93 -16.95 -5.28
N GLY A 485 41.69 -17.80 -4.30
CA GLY A 485 42.74 -18.30 -3.42
C GLY A 485 43.71 -19.20 -4.18
N LEU A 486 45.01 -18.93 -4.13
CA LEU A 486 46.07 -19.76 -4.68
C LEU A 486 46.89 -20.32 -3.51
N GLY A 487 46.72 -21.61 -3.23
CA GLY A 487 47.49 -22.33 -2.22
C GLY A 487 47.12 -23.81 -2.22
N GLY A 488 48.08 -24.67 -1.94
CA GLY A 488 47.85 -26.08 -1.66
C GLY A 488 48.06 -26.35 -0.17
N GLU A 489 47.24 -27.23 0.42
CA GLU A 489 47.68 -27.97 1.60
C GLU A 489 48.70 -29.02 1.14
N ALA A 490 49.99 -28.66 1.18
CA ALA A 490 51.06 -29.64 1.05
C ALA A 490 51.93 -29.57 2.31
N VAL A 491 51.59 -30.38 3.31
CA VAL A 491 52.52 -30.71 4.39
C VAL A 491 53.57 -31.64 3.81
N TYR A 492 54.65 -31.09 3.28
CA TYR A 492 55.87 -31.85 3.01
C TYR A 492 57.02 -31.27 3.82
N ARG A 493 57.48 -32.07 4.81
CA ARG A 493 58.72 -31.93 5.57
C ARG A 493 59.19 -30.49 5.86
N GLY A 494 58.53 -29.83 6.81
CA GLY A 494 59.14 -28.75 7.59
C GLY A 494 59.06 -27.33 7.03
N SER A 495 58.59 -27.10 5.80
CA SER A 495 58.30 -25.76 5.27
C SER A 495 56.80 -25.46 5.31
N ARG A 496 56.38 -24.40 6.02
CA ARG A 496 54.99 -23.89 5.96
C ARG A 496 54.72 -23.35 4.55
N SER A 497 53.93 -24.06 3.74
CA SER A 497 53.34 -23.46 2.54
C SER A 497 52.26 -22.47 3.00
N GLY A 498 52.49 -21.17 2.81
CA GLY A 498 51.47 -20.16 3.05
C GLY A 498 50.30 -20.36 2.08
N SER A 499 49.08 -20.16 2.57
CA SER A 499 47.91 -19.95 1.71
C SER A 499 47.93 -18.48 1.28
N TRP A 500 47.89 -18.22 -0.02
CA TRP A 500 47.90 -16.87 -0.57
C TRP A 500 46.57 -16.62 -1.29
N THR A 501 46.08 -15.39 -1.26
CA THR A 501 44.83 -15.04 -1.94
C THR A 501 45.10 -13.96 -2.96
N VAL A 502 44.81 -14.25 -4.24
CA VAL A 502 44.81 -13.25 -5.31
C VAL A 502 43.36 -12.89 -5.60
N ASN A 503 42.97 -11.65 -5.31
CA ASN A 503 41.63 -11.19 -5.65
C ASN A 503 41.59 -10.70 -7.09
N LEU A 504 40.80 -11.35 -7.94
CA LEU A 504 40.63 -10.99 -9.35
C LEU A 504 39.33 -10.22 -9.53
N PHE A 505 39.40 -9.08 -10.22
CA PHE A 505 38.21 -8.31 -10.54
C PHE A 505 37.87 -8.51 -12.01
N ILE A 506 36.66 -9.01 -12.27
CA ILE A 506 36.22 -9.33 -13.63
C ILE A 506 35.04 -8.42 -13.95
N GLY A 507 35.27 -7.45 -14.82
CA GLY A 507 34.22 -6.63 -15.39
C GLY A 507 33.75 -7.24 -16.70
N PHE A 508 32.45 -7.12 -16.95
CA PHE A 508 31.82 -7.61 -18.16
C PHE A 508 31.15 -6.43 -18.85
N ARG A 509 31.49 -6.19 -20.12
CA ARG A 509 30.86 -5.17 -20.96
C ARG A 509 30.38 -5.82 -22.25
N LEU A 510 29.07 -5.95 -22.40
CA LEU A 510 28.47 -6.46 -23.63
C LEU A 510 28.11 -5.29 -24.54
N THR A 511 28.48 -5.37 -25.81
CA THR A 511 28.18 -4.33 -26.80
C THR A 511 27.02 -4.74 -27.68
N ARG A 512 26.15 -3.76 -27.98
CA ARG A 512 24.85 -3.96 -28.66
C ARG A 512 24.96 -4.49 -30.09
N LEU A 513 26.12 -4.32 -30.74
CA LEU A 513 26.21 -4.32 -32.19
C LEU A 513 26.45 -5.70 -32.83
N ARG A 514 26.84 -6.74 -32.07
CA ARG A 514 27.26 -8.02 -32.68
C ARG A 514 27.03 -9.29 -31.87
N ASN A 515 26.32 -9.24 -30.75
CA ASN A 515 26.31 -10.37 -29.80
C ASN A 515 27.71 -10.71 -29.24
N ASP A 516 28.65 -9.76 -29.26
CA ASP A 516 29.98 -9.95 -28.70
C ASP A 516 29.98 -9.62 -27.20
N CYS A 517 30.56 -10.51 -26.39
CA CYS A 517 30.78 -10.31 -24.97
C CYS A 517 32.21 -9.81 -24.77
N HIS A 518 32.40 -8.56 -24.38
CA HIS A 518 33.72 -8.12 -23.93
C HIS A 518 33.87 -8.44 -22.45
N VAL A 519 34.89 -9.23 -22.14
CA VAL A 519 35.31 -9.52 -20.77
C VAL A 519 36.57 -8.71 -20.52
N SER A 520 36.58 -7.90 -19.47
CA SER A 520 37.72 -7.09 -19.07
C SER A 520 38.17 -7.52 -17.67
N LEU A 521 39.45 -7.84 -17.54
CA LEU A 521 40.07 -8.20 -16.27
C LEU A 521 40.78 -6.96 -15.72
N TYR A 522 40.41 -6.59 -14.49
CA TYR A 522 40.93 -5.43 -13.80
C TYR A 522 41.78 -5.84 -12.60
N SER A 523 42.87 -5.10 -12.39
CA SER A 523 43.51 -5.02 -11.07
C SER A 523 42.69 -4.16 -10.10
N ILE A 524 43.06 -4.17 -8.82
CA ILE A 524 42.40 -3.33 -7.81
C ILE A 524 42.60 -1.83 -8.11
N ASP A 525 43.80 -1.44 -8.55
CA ASP A 525 44.15 -0.04 -8.86
C ASP A 525 43.38 0.48 -10.08
N GLU A 526 43.31 -0.31 -11.15
CA GLU A 526 42.54 0.04 -12.34
C GLU A 526 41.06 0.15 -12.02
N TRP A 527 40.54 -0.72 -11.15
CA TRP A 527 39.15 -0.68 -10.75
C TRP A 527 38.81 0.59 -9.96
N VAL A 528 39.66 1.00 -9.01
CA VAL A 528 39.47 2.25 -8.24
C VAL A 528 39.50 3.47 -9.16
N THR A 529 40.43 3.47 -10.13
CA THR A 529 40.61 4.57 -11.08
C THR A 529 39.44 4.72 -12.06
N GLU A 530 38.90 3.62 -12.59
CA GLU A 530 37.75 3.67 -13.52
C GLU A 530 36.45 4.20 -12.88
N ARG A 531 36.27 4.01 -11.57
CA ARG A 531 35.01 4.30 -10.86
C ARG A 531 34.96 5.67 -10.20
N GLY A 532 36.08 6.39 -10.14
CA GLY A 532 36.14 7.73 -9.56
C GLY A 532 35.81 7.78 -8.06
N PHE A 533 36.14 6.74 -7.29
CA PHE A 533 36.01 6.78 -5.83
C PHE A 533 37.04 7.76 -5.26
N TYR A 534 36.58 8.92 -4.76
CA TYR A 534 37.44 9.94 -4.12
C TYR A 534 37.68 9.69 -2.62
N GLU A 535 37.01 8.71 -2.01
CA GLU A 535 37.22 8.32 -0.61
C GLU A 535 37.39 6.81 -0.52
N ASP A 536 38.51 6.39 0.08
CA ASP A 536 38.93 4.99 0.18
C ASP A 536 38.05 4.26 1.21
N PRO A 537 37.21 3.28 0.81
CA PRO A 537 36.42 2.50 1.75
C PRO A 537 37.31 1.70 2.71
N ASP A 538 36.95 1.60 3.99
CA ASP A 538 37.73 0.89 5.02
C ASP A 538 38.15 -0.54 4.62
N TRP A 539 37.37 -1.23 3.79
CA TRP A 539 37.68 -2.57 3.29
C TRP A 539 38.74 -2.61 2.17
N LEU A 540 38.91 -1.52 1.41
CA LEU A 540 39.99 -1.38 0.42
C LEU A 540 41.34 -1.23 1.11
N SER A 541 41.39 -0.57 2.26
CA SER A 541 42.61 -0.45 3.08
C SER A 541 43.18 -1.82 3.52
N ASP A 542 42.31 -2.82 3.74
CA ASP A 542 42.72 -4.19 4.08
C ASP A 542 43.12 -5.01 2.85
N LEU A 543 42.63 -4.67 1.65
CA LEU A 543 43.09 -5.26 0.39
C LEU A 543 44.44 -4.68 -0.06
N TYR A 544 44.66 -3.36 0.07
CA TYR A 544 45.92 -2.70 -0.27
C TYR A 544 47.10 -3.19 0.60
N LYS A 545 46.82 -3.63 1.84
CA LYS A 545 47.83 -4.29 2.71
C LYS A 545 48.34 -5.62 2.14
N LYS A 546 47.67 -6.22 1.16
CA LYS A 546 48.12 -7.42 0.43
C LYS A 546 48.50 -7.03 -1.00
N ARG A 547 49.73 -6.51 -1.14
CA ARG A 547 50.48 -6.13 -2.37
C ARG A 547 49.71 -6.21 -3.71
N VAL A 548 49.52 -5.02 -4.26
CA VAL A 548 48.88 -4.65 -5.51
C VAL A 548 49.61 -5.18 -6.76
N LEU A 549 48.84 -5.55 -7.80
CA LEU A 549 49.28 -5.95 -9.14
C LEU A 549 48.80 -4.87 -10.12
N SER A 550 49.65 -4.30 -10.97
CA SER A 550 49.22 -3.45 -12.10
C SER A 550 49.20 -4.28 -13.38
N ALA A 551 48.12 -4.26 -14.17
CA ALA A 551 48.14 -4.91 -15.49
C ALA A 551 47.08 -4.34 -16.45
N ASP A 552 47.51 -3.73 -17.56
CA ASP A 552 46.70 -3.05 -18.59
C ASP A 552 45.40 -3.77 -19.00
N SER A 553 44.28 -3.06 -19.04
CA SER A 553 42.97 -3.53 -19.54
C SER A 553 43.05 -4.20 -20.93
N VAL A 554 42.28 -5.28 -21.15
CA VAL A 554 42.17 -5.94 -22.48
C VAL A 554 40.70 -6.06 -22.90
N VAL A 555 40.47 -5.84 -24.20
CA VAL A 555 39.18 -5.92 -24.88
C VAL A 555 39.20 -7.14 -25.82
N ALA A 556 38.47 -8.21 -25.48
CA ALA A 556 38.26 -9.32 -26.41
C ALA A 556 37.02 -9.04 -27.28
N ALA A 557 37.19 -8.98 -28.60
CA ALA A 557 36.12 -8.64 -29.56
C ALA A 557 35.68 -9.80 -30.47
N SER A 558 36.17 -11.03 -30.30
CA SER A 558 35.76 -12.21 -31.09
C SER A 558 36.07 -13.55 -30.35
N PRO A 559 35.66 -14.74 -30.85
CA PRO A 559 35.25 -15.91 -30.05
C PRO A 559 36.39 -16.75 -29.44
N ASP A 560 37.60 -16.22 -29.37
CA ASP A 560 38.79 -17.00 -29.04
C ASP A 560 39.32 -16.74 -27.62
N GLU A 561 39.85 -17.82 -27.06
CA GLU A 561 40.51 -17.92 -25.76
C GLU A 561 41.48 -16.74 -25.51
N THR A 562 41.25 -15.97 -24.45
CA THR A 562 42.11 -14.86 -24.04
C THR A 562 42.95 -15.29 -22.86
N VAL A 563 44.26 -15.05 -22.89
CA VAL A 563 45.17 -15.39 -21.80
C VAL A 563 45.90 -14.12 -21.35
N LYS A 564 45.87 -13.82 -20.05
CA LYS A 564 46.54 -12.65 -19.45
C LYS A 564 47.41 -13.08 -18.29
N GLU A 565 48.60 -12.52 -18.20
CA GLU A 565 49.56 -12.81 -17.14
C GLU A 565 49.56 -11.65 -16.14
N LEU A 566 49.35 -11.97 -14.86
CA LEU A 566 49.27 -11.03 -13.76
C LEU A 566 50.52 -11.15 -12.90
N GLN A 567 51.28 -10.07 -12.82
CA GLN A 567 52.54 -10.05 -12.09
C GLN A 567 52.29 -9.87 -10.60
N THR A 568 52.66 -10.88 -9.81
CA THR A 568 52.61 -10.85 -8.34
C THR A 568 54.01 -10.64 -7.76
N SER A 569 54.08 -10.27 -6.48
CA SER A 569 55.37 -10.08 -5.81
C SER A 569 56.19 -11.37 -5.62
N TRP A 570 55.68 -12.54 -6.07
CA TRP A 570 56.30 -13.86 -5.88
C TRP A 570 56.30 -14.72 -7.14
N GLY A 571 55.91 -14.17 -8.30
CA GLY A 571 55.74 -14.91 -9.57
C GLY A 571 54.62 -14.33 -10.41
N SER A 572 54.23 -14.99 -11.49
CA SER A 572 53.13 -14.54 -12.33
C SER A 572 51.95 -15.51 -12.30
N VAL A 573 50.72 -14.99 -12.44
CA VAL A 573 49.50 -15.79 -12.52
C VAL A 573 48.91 -15.60 -13.90
N GLN A 574 48.87 -16.68 -14.67
CA GLN A 574 48.24 -16.69 -15.97
C GLN A 574 46.75 -16.99 -15.83
N VAL A 575 45.90 -16.03 -16.20
CA VAL A 575 44.44 -16.15 -16.23
C VAL A 575 44.00 -16.32 -17.68
N ARG A 576 43.45 -17.48 -17.98
CA ARG A 576 42.83 -17.82 -19.26
C ARG A 576 41.32 -17.69 -19.15
N CYS A 577 40.71 -17.07 -20.14
CA CYS A 577 39.28 -16.89 -20.27
C CYS A 577 38.84 -17.40 -21.64
N LYS A 578 37.94 -18.38 -21.67
CA LYS A 578 37.47 -19.04 -22.89
C LYS A 578 35.96 -18.99 -22.98
N VAL A 579 35.45 -18.56 -24.13
CA VAL A 579 34.02 -18.66 -24.43
C VAL A 579 33.74 -20.07 -24.98
N LEU A 580 32.91 -20.84 -24.29
CA LEU A 580 32.49 -22.17 -24.73
C LEU A 580 31.23 -22.04 -25.59
N HIS A 581 31.36 -22.35 -26.87
CA HIS A 581 30.24 -22.40 -27.81
C HIS A 581 29.58 -23.80 -27.79
N GLN A 582 28.25 -23.87 -27.76
CA GLN A 582 27.51 -25.13 -27.94
C GLN A 582 26.73 -25.07 -29.27
N PRO A 583 26.85 -26.09 -30.14
CA PRO A 583 26.12 -26.13 -31.40
C PRO A 583 24.60 -26.07 -31.17
N GLY A 584 23.91 -25.14 -31.84
CA GLY A 584 22.45 -25.05 -31.83
C GLY A 584 21.83 -24.36 -30.59
N ARG A 585 22.63 -23.76 -29.70
CA ARG A 585 22.14 -22.89 -28.62
C ARG A 585 23.02 -21.66 -28.47
N PRO A 586 22.48 -20.45 -28.22
CA PRO A 586 23.26 -19.27 -27.87
C PRO A 586 23.84 -19.36 -26.43
N SER A 587 24.49 -20.45 -26.06
CA SER A 587 25.08 -20.63 -24.74
C SER A 587 26.43 -19.89 -24.66
N ARG A 588 26.47 -18.75 -23.97
CA ARG A 588 27.71 -18.05 -23.60
C ARG A 588 28.19 -18.54 -22.24
N THR A 589 28.72 -19.75 -22.20
CA THR A 589 29.43 -20.22 -21.00
C THR A 589 30.85 -19.68 -21.05
N LEU A 590 31.29 -19.00 -19.99
CA LEU A 590 32.64 -18.50 -19.87
C LEU A 590 33.42 -19.41 -18.93
N GLU A 591 34.47 -20.01 -19.43
CA GLU A 591 35.42 -20.78 -18.65
C GLU A 591 36.59 -19.87 -18.24
N ILE A 592 36.85 -19.77 -16.94
CA ILE A 592 37.99 -19.05 -16.40
C ILE A 592 38.91 -20.06 -15.72
N GLU A 593 40.16 -20.09 -16.16
CA GLU A 593 41.24 -20.90 -15.61
C GLU A 593 42.32 -19.94 -15.11
N ALA A 594 42.78 -20.12 -13.87
CA ALA A 594 43.89 -19.37 -13.32
C ALA A 594 45.01 -20.36 -12.97
N THR A 595 46.21 -20.10 -13.46
CA THR A 595 47.38 -20.96 -13.28
C THR A 595 48.52 -20.14 -12.73
N HIS A 596 49.08 -20.56 -11.59
CA HIS A 596 50.27 -19.93 -11.06
C HIS A 596 51.49 -20.39 -11.89
N VAL A 597 52.18 -19.44 -12.51
CA VAL A 597 53.44 -19.66 -13.21
C VAL A 597 54.56 -19.33 -12.22
N MET A 598 55.16 -20.37 -11.64
CA MET A 598 56.40 -20.18 -10.90
C MET A 598 57.51 -19.89 -11.90
N ASN A 599 58.15 -18.72 -11.79
CA ASN A 599 59.47 -18.55 -12.39
C ASN A 599 60.40 -19.57 -11.72
N ALA A 600 61.13 -20.33 -12.55
CA ALA A 600 62.03 -21.40 -12.12
C ALA A 600 63.02 -20.95 -11.03
#